data_AF-A0A8K0CVH7-F1
#
_entry.id   AF-A0A8K0CVH7-F1
#
_cell.length_a   1.000
_cell.length_b   1.000
_cell.length_c   1.000
_cell.angle_alpha   90.00
_cell.angle_beta   90.00
_cell.angle_gamma   90.00
#
_symmetry.space_group_name_H-M   'P 1'
#
loop_
_entity.id
_entity.type
_entity.pdbx_description
1 polymer ?
#
loop_
_entity_poly.entity_id
_entity_poly.type
_entity_poly.pdbx_seq_one_letter_code
_entity_poly.pdbx_strand_id
1 'polypeptide(L)'
;MKVKVAAQLSSSVASAIEAFVTFANVTIYTAEFVHLIDELFDSLNSSNPQVLNHKRLKCALTPNSPHLEFWSKLLIEMDQWKLIDLKTGADITNR
;
A
#
# COMPACT_ATOMS: atom_id res chain seq x y z
N MET A 1 10.98 -8.97 -14.26
CA MET A 1 10.31 -7.82 -13.59
C MET A 1 11.31 -7.08 -12.73
N LYS A 2 11.31 -5.74 -12.71
CA LYS A 2 12.18 -4.93 -11.84
C LYS A 2 11.39 -4.51 -10.60
N VAL A 3 11.41 -5.34 -9.54
CA VAL A 3 10.69 -5.09 -8.28
C VAL A 3 11.07 -3.73 -7.66
N LYS A 4 12.33 -3.32 -7.82
CA LYS A 4 12.82 -2.00 -7.39
C LYS A 4 12.00 -0.84 -7.94
N VAL A 5 11.52 -0.92 -9.19
CA VAL A 5 10.71 0.16 -9.80
C VAL A 5 9.30 0.18 -9.23
N ALA A 6 8.70 -1.00 -9.00
CA ALA A 6 7.38 -1.11 -8.38
C ALA A 6 7.40 -0.62 -6.92
N ALA A 7 8.46 -0.91 -6.18
CA ALA A 7 8.64 -0.48 -4.80
C ALA A 7 8.98 1.02 -4.63
N GLN A 8 9.03 1.81 -5.72
CA GLN A 8 9.14 3.27 -5.62
C GLN A 8 7.83 3.94 -5.21
N LEU A 9 6.72 3.19 -5.17
CA LEU A 9 5.47 3.58 -4.51
C LEU A 9 5.69 3.56 -2.98
N SER A 10 6.22 4.64 -2.44
CA SER A 10 6.57 4.77 -1.02
C SER A 10 5.72 5.81 -0.29
N SER A 11 5.78 5.83 1.04
CA SER A 11 5.12 6.85 1.87
C SER A 11 5.44 8.29 1.45
N SER A 12 6.68 8.56 1.01
CA SER A 12 7.06 9.88 0.49
C SER A 12 6.32 10.27 -0.80
N VAL A 13 5.98 9.29 -1.66
CA VAL A 13 5.14 9.52 -2.84
C VAL A 13 3.72 9.82 -2.43
N ALA A 14 3.17 9.09 -1.45
CA ALA A 14 1.85 9.39 -0.90
C ALA A 14 1.78 10.81 -0.34
N SER A 15 2.74 11.22 0.49
CA SER A 15 2.79 12.58 1.05
C SER A 15 2.96 13.66 -0.02
N ALA A 16 3.74 13.39 -1.07
CA ALA A 16 3.87 14.31 -2.20
C ALA A 16 2.53 14.44 -2.95
N ILE A 17 1.85 13.34 -3.22
CA ILE A 17 0.53 13.36 -3.87
C ILE A 17 -0.45 14.18 -3.03
N GLU A 18 -0.51 13.94 -1.72
CA GLU A 18 -1.37 14.68 -0.78
C GLU A 18 -1.11 16.20 -0.85
N ALA A 19 0.16 16.61 -0.88
CA ALA A 19 0.54 18.02 -1.01
C ALA A 19 0.13 18.65 -2.35
N PHE A 20 -0.03 17.85 -3.41
CA PHE A 20 -0.39 18.30 -4.75
C PHE A 20 -1.84 18.04 -5.15
N VAL A 21 -2.70 17.52 -4.24
CA VAL A 21 -4.12 17.18 -4.53
C VAL A 21 -4.86 18.37 -5.15
N THR A 22 -4.60 19.59 -4.69
CA THR A 22 -5.24 20.81 -5.20
C THR A 22 -4.72 21.27 -6.56
N PHE A 23 -3.53 20.83 -6.98
CA PHE A 23 -2.85 21.34 -8.17
C PHE A 23 -2.85 20.38 -9.35
N ALA A 24 -2.92 19.07 -9.11
CA ALA A 24 -2.65 18.05 -10.14
C ALA A 24 -3.88 17.24 -10.57
N ASN A 25 -5.08 17.57 -10.08
CA ASN A 25 -6.30 16.76 -10.28
C ASN A 25 -6.12 15.29 -9.83
N VAL A 26 -5.13 15.05 -8.95
CA VAL A 26 -4.87 13.75 -8.34
C VAL A 26 -5.69 13.69 -7.06
N THR A 27 -6.46 12.62 -6.91
CA THR A 27 -7.36 12.47 -5.76
C THR A 27 -6.59 12.08 -4.51
N ILE A 28 -7.05 12.53 -3.34
CA ILE A 28 -6.54 12.09 -2.04
C ILE A 28 -6.61 10.56 -1.89
N TYR A 29 -7.62 9.92 -2.50
CA TYR A 29 -7.75 8.46 -2.55
C TYR A 29 -6.54 7.75 -3.17
N THR A 30 -5.84 8.41 -4.11
CA THR A 30 -4.60 7.87 -4.69
C THR A 30 -3.47 7.90 -3.66
N ALA A 31 -3.35 8.97 -2.87
CA ALA A 31 -2.36 9.04 -1.80
C ALA A 31 -2.61 7.97 -0.74
N GLU A 32 -3.87 7.80 -0.32
CA GLU A 32 -4.29 6.76 0.63
C GLU A 32 -3.95 5.36 0.11
N PHE A 33 -4.29 5.05 -1.15
CA PHE A 33 -3.94 3.77 -1.75
C PHE A 33 -2.43 3.54 -1.83
N VAL A 34 -1.65 4.54 -2.25
CA VAL A 34 -0.18 4.43 -2.29
C VAL A 34 0.40 4.18 -0.90
N HIS A 35 -0.13 4.86 0.13
CA HIS A 35 0.29 4.63 1.51
C HIS A 35 -0.01 3.20 1.97
N LEU A 36 -1.22 2.71 1.69
CA LEU A 36 -1.63 1.34 2.04
C LEU A 36 -0.74 0.28 1.38
N ILE A 37 -0.35 0.48 0.12
CA ILE A 37 0.55 -0.43 -0.59
C ILE A 37 1.99 -0.38 -0.03
N ASP A 38 2.49 0.80 0.36
CA ASP A 38 3.80 0.93 1.02
C ASP A 38 3.80 0.21 2.38
N GLU A 39 2.73 0.37 3.16
CA GLU A 39 2.53 -0.35 4.44
C GLU A 39 2.46 -1.86 4.24
N LEU A 40 1.72 -2.34 3.24
CA LEU A 40 1.68 -3.76 2.86
C LEU A 40 3.07 -4.28 2.51
N PHE A 41 3.82 -3.53 1.70
CA PHE A 41 5.16 -3.92 1.29
C PHE A 41 6.12 -4.01 2.49
N ASP A 42 6.10 -3.02 3.37
CA ASP A 42 6.91 -3.05 4.60
C ASP A 42 6.54 -4.23 5.50
N SER A 43 5.23 -4.54 5.61
CA SER A 43 4.68 -5.63 6.44
C SER A 43 5.13 -7.03 5.99
N LEU A 44 5.44 -7.20 4.71
CA LEU A 44 5.84 -8.49 4.13
C LEU A 44 7.35 -8.63 3.93
N ASN A 45 8.09 -7.51 3.94
CA ASN A 45 9.48 -7.47 3.48
C ASN A 45 10.47 -6.95 4.54
N SER A 46 10.09 -6.94 5.83
CA SER A 46 11.01 -6.63 6.92
C SER A 46 11.40 -7.87 7.72
N SER A 47 12.68 -7.96 8.07
CA SER A 47 13.24 -8.96 8.98
C SER A 47 13.82 -8.34 10.25
N ASN A 48 13.63 -7.03 10.43
CA ASN A 48 14.24 -6.30 11.53
C ASN A 48 13.52 -6.62 12.85
N PRO A 49 14.23 -7.03 13.92
CA PRO A 49 13.58 -7.35 15.20
C PRO A 49 12.86 -6.16 15.85
N GLN A 50 13.23 -4.94 15.47
CA GLN A 50 12.69 -3.69 16.00
C GLN A 50 12.10 -2.84 14.87
N VAL A 51 11.15 -1.97 15.24
CA VAL A 51 10.57 -0.97 14.35
C VAL A 51 11.66 0.01 13.92
N LEU A 52 11.84 0.17 12.61
CA LEU A 52 12.77 1.13 12.03
C LEU A 52 12.02 2.33 11.44
N ASN A 53 12.60 3.53 11.58
CA ASN A 53 12.16 4.76 10.91
C ASN A 53 10.67 5.09 11.11
N HIS A 54 10.12 4.80 12.30
CA HIS A 54 8.70 5.01 12.64
C HIS A 54 7.70 4.24 11.77
N LYS A 55 8.15 3.31 10.92
CA LYS A 55 7.30 2.46 10.09
C LYS A 55 6.89 1.23 10.89
N ARG A 56 5.71 1.29 11.53
CA ARG A 56 5.20 0.29 12.49
C ARG A 56 5.21 -1.14 11.94
N LEU A 57 4.92 -1.30 10.65
CA LEU A 57 4.87 -2.59 9.95
C LEU A 57 6.22 -3.04 9.39
N LYS A 58 7.27 -2.20 9.48
CA LYS A 58 8.61 -2.54 9.03
C LYS A 58 9.39 -3.26 10.12
N CYS A 59 8.85 -4.34 10.66
CA CYS A 59 9.50 -5.17 11.68
C CYS A 59 9.24 -6.66 11.43
N ALA A 60 9.95 -7.52 12.16
CA ALA A 60 9.78 -8.96 12.06
C ALA A 60 8.41 -9.39 12.60
N LEU A 61 7.83 -10.41 11.98
CA LEU A 61 6.59 -11.02 12.45
C LEU A 61 6.82 -11.69 13.81
N THR A 62 6.03 -11.29 14.79
CA THR A 62 6.01 -11.88 16.15
C THR A 62 4.54 -12.09 16.57
N PRO A 63 4.26 -12.92 17.60
CA PRO A 63 2.89 -13.18 18.04
C PRO A 63 2.08 -11.92 18.41
N ASN A 64 2.76 -10.87 18.91
CA ASN A 64 2.14 -9.60 19.30
C ASN A 64 2.38 -8.48 18.27
N SER A 65 2.78 -8.84 17.06
CA SER A 65 3.13 -7.85 16.05
C SER A 65 1.90 -7.16 15.46
N PRO A 66 2.05 -5.91 14.99
CA PRO A 66 0.95 -5.14 14.39
C PRO A 66 0.47 -5.71 13.04
N HIS A 67 1.18 -6.68 12.46
CA HIS A 67 0.89 -7.29 11.17
C HIS A 67 -0.46 -8.00 11.16
N LEU A 68 -0.79 -8.75 12.22
CA LEU A 68 -2.00 -9.56 12.24
C LEU A 68 -3.27 -8.69 12.17
N GLU A 69 -3.29 -7.59 12.94
CA GLU A 69 -4.38 -6.62 12.90
C GLU A 69 -4.46 -5.95 11.52
N PHE A 70 -3.33 -5.50 10.99
CA PHE A 70 -3.26 -4.86 9.69
C PHE A 70 -3.75 -5.77 8.56
N TRP A 71 -3.24 -7.00 8.47
CA TRP A 71 -3.64 -7.97 7.46
C TRP A 71 -5.11 -8.36 7.58
N SER A 72 -5.64 -8.51 8.80
CA SER A 72 -7.07 -8.85 8.98
C SER A 72 -8.00 -7.81 8.38
N LYS A 73 -7.67 -6.52 8.51
CA LYS A 73 -8.44 -5.42 7.91
C LYS A 73 -8.21 -5.35 6.41
N LEU A 74 -6.95 -5.42 5.99
CA LEU A 74 -6.58 -5.28 4.58
C LEU A 74 -7.12 -6.41 3.71
N LEU A 75 -7.13 -7.65 4.20
CA LEU A 75 -7.69 -8.79 3.44
C LEU A 75 -9.18 -8.61 3.14
N ILE A 76 -9.95 -8.07 4.08
CA ILE A 76 -11.37 -7.75 3.89
C ILE A 76 -11.52 -6.66 2.83
N GLU A 77 -10.66 -5.65 2.85
CA GLU A 77 -10.69 -4.57 1.87
C GLU A 77 -10.30 -5.06 0.46
N MET A 78 -9.22 -5.84 0.36
CA MET A 78 -8.69 -6.38 -0.89
C MET A 78 -9.68 -7.33 -1.58
N ASP A 79 -10.49 -8.07 -0.83
CA ASP A 79 -11.57 -8.91 -1.37
C ASP A 79 -12.60 -8.08 -2.17
N GLN A 80 -12.73 -6.79 -1.85
CA GLN A 80 -13.63 -5.87 -2.53
C GLN A 80 -12.96 -5.09 -3.67
N TRP A 81 -11.64 -5.21 -3.84
CA TRP A 81 -10.92 -4.49 -4.90
C TRP A 81 -11.28 -5.03 -6.28
N LYS A 82 -11.36 -4.11 -7.24
CA LYS A 82 -11.64 -4.44 -8.64
C LYS A 82 -10.59 -3.82 -9.55
N LEU A 83 -10.13 -4.61 -10.51
CA LEU A 83 -9.32 -4.10 -11.61
C LEU A 83 -10.24 -3.83 -12.80
N ILE A 84 -10.42 -2.55 -13.13
CA ILE A 84 -11.29 -2.11 -14.22
C ILE A 84 -10.44 -1.70 -15.41
N ASP A 85 -10.70 -2.29 -16.58
CA ASP A 85 -10.12 -1.80 -17.82
C ASP A 85 -10.77 -0.48 -18.21
N LEU A 86 -9.99 0.61 -18.21
CA LEU A 86 -10.48 1.95 -18.53
C LEU A 86 -10.96 2.10 -19.98
N LYS A 87 -10.53 1.25 -20.91
CA LYS A 87 -10.96 1.31 -22.32
C LYS A 87 -12.33 0.70 -22.53
N THR A 88 -12.61 -0.39 -21.82
CA THR A 88 -13.82 -1.20 -22.03
C THR A 88 -14.83 -1.09 -20.88
N GLY A 89 -14.41 -0.56 -19.73
CA GLY A 89 -15.18 -0.55 -18.48
C GLY A 89 -15.36 -1.94 -17.85
N ALA A 90 -14.70 -2.97 -18.40
CA ALA A 90 -14.87 -4.33 -17.92
C ALA A 90 -14.11 -4.58 -16.62
N ASP A 91 -14.76 -5.28 -15.69
CA ASP A 91 -14.09 -5.89 -14.54
C ASP A 91 -13.25 -7.08 -15.02
N ILE A 92 -11.94 -6.98 -14.81
CA ILE A 92 -10.95 -7.98 -15.20
C ILE A 92 -10.16 -8.52 -14.01
N THR A 93 -10.68 -8.34 -12.79
CA THR A 93 -10.02 -8.73 -11.54
C THR A 93 -9.58 -10.20 -11.51
N ASN A 94 -10.40 -11.08 -12.09
CA ASN A 94 -10.20 -12.53 -12.11
C ASN A 94 -9.90 -13.10 -13.52
N ARG A 95 -9.52 -12.26 -14.47
CA ARG A 95 -9.23 -12.70 -15.85
C ARG A 95 -7.82 -13.23 -16.02
#